data_AF-A0AAW8K9K2-F1
#
_entry.id   AF-A0AAW8K9K2-F1
#
_cell.length_a   1.000
_cell.length_b   1.000
_cell.length_c   1.000
_cell.angle_alpha   90.00
_cell.angle_beta   90.00
_cell.angle_gamma   90.00
#
_symmetry.space_group_name_H-M   'P 1'
#
loop_
_entity.id
_entity.type
_entity.pdbx_description
1 polymer ?
#
loop_
_entity_poly.entity_id
_entity_poly.type
_entity_poly.pdbx_seq_one_letter_code
_entity_poly.pdbx_strand_id
1 'polypeptide(L)'
;GYDTFNVGPELEFFLFETDEKGHPTTKTADEAGYFDLAPLDHGSNVRREICLALEDMGFEIEASHHEVAEGQHEIDFKYADVLT
;
A
#
# COMPACT_ATOMS: atom_id res chain seq x y z
N GLY A 1 -10.48 34.54 -7.03
CA GLY A 1 -9.32 33.65 -6.80
C GLY A 1 -9.78 32.23 -7.01
N TYR A 2 -8.93 31.25 -6.68
CA TYR A 2 -9.36 29.87 -6.46
C TYR A 2 -9.55 29.66 -4.96
N ASP A 3 -10.58 28.91 -4.58
CA ASP A 3 -11.01 28.78 -3.18
C ASP A 3 -10.75 27.38 -2.59
N THR A 4 -10.16 26.46 -3.37
CA THR A 4 -9.93 25.07 -2.97
C THR A 4 -8.69 24.51 -3.64
N PHE A 5 -7.91 23.71 -2.90
CA PHE A 5 -6.77 22.97 -3.41
C PHE A 5 -6.80 21.55 -2.85
N ASN A 6 -6.98 20.56 -3.73
CA ASN A 6 -7.11 19.16 -3.34
C ASN A 6 -5.84 18.37 -3.68
N VAL A 7 -5.56 17.35 -2.86
CA VAL A 7 -4.44 16.41 -3.05
C VAL A 7 -4.95 14.99 -2.87
N GLY A 8 -4.63 14.10 -3.81
CA GLY A 8 -4.79 12.65 -3.69
C GLY A 8 -3.41 12.01 -3.61
N PRO A 9 -2.96 11.57 -2.43
CA PRO A 9 -1.66 10.91 -2.31
C PRO A 9 -1.72 9.45 -2.76
N GLU A 10 -0.69 9.06 -3.51
CA GLU A 10 -0.39 7.69 -3.95
C GLU A 10 0.81 7.21 -3.10
N LEU A 11 0.56 6.37 -2.10
CA LEU A 11 1.57 6.02 -1.09
C LEU A 11 2.18 4.64 -1.32
N GLU A 12 3.40 4.63 -1.83
CA GLU A 12 4.21 3.42 -2.00
C GLU A 12 4.94 3.00 -0.70
N PHE A 13 5.06 1.70 -0.48
CA PHE A 13 5.79 1.11 0.65
C PHE A 13 6.34 -0.29 0.31
N PHE A 14 7.23 -0.81 1.16
CA PHE A 14 7.80 -2.15 1.03
C PHE A 14 7.39 -3.06 2.19
N LEU A 15 7.17 -4.34 1.89
CA LEU A 15 7.05 -5.40 2.88
C LEU A 15 8.29 -6.31 2.87
N PHE A 16 8.97 -6.38 4.01
CA PHE A 16 10.11 -7.26 4.24
C PHE A 16 9.81 -8.31 5.31
N GLU A 17 10.43 -9.47 5.17
CA GLU A 17 10.38 -10.53 6.17
C GLU A 17 11.14 -10.14 7.44
N THR A 18 10.76 -10.77 8.55
CA THR A 18 11.48 -10.69 9.82
C THR A 18 12.27 -11.97 10.08
N ASP A 19 13.37 -11.86 10.82
CA ASP A 19 14.13 -13.04 11.27
C ASP A 19 13.42 -13.78 12.41
N GLU A 20 13.98 -14.91 12.88
CA GLU A 20 13.42 -15.70 13.99
C GLU A 20 13.27 -14.92 15.31
N LYS A 21 13.90 -13.75 15.42
CA LYS A 21 13.84 -12.86 16.59
C LYS A 21 12.91 -11.65 16.35
N GLY A 22 12.27 -11.57 15.19
CA GLY A 22 11.39 -10.48 14.80
C GLY A 22 12.11 -9.22 14.30
N HIS A 23 13.42 -9.26 14.03
CA HIS A 23 14.11 -8.11 13.45
C HIS A 23 13.84 -8.02 11.94
N PRO A 24 13.70 -6.81 11.38
CA PRO A 24 13.52 -6.63 9.95
C PRO A 24 14.73 -7.13 9.18
N THR A 25 14.47 -7.77 8.04
CA THR A 25 15.50 -8.18 7.07
C THR A 25 15.36 -7.37 5.78
N THR A 26 16.21 -7.65 4.79
CA THR A 26 16.08 -7.09 3.42
C THR A 26 15.49 -8.10 2.44
N LYS A 27 14.87 -9.18 2.95
CA LYS A 27 14.23 -10.21 2.13
C LYS A 27 12.77 -9.82 1.93
N THR A 28 12.31 -9.82 0.69
CA THR A 28 10.91 -9.62 0.33
C THR A 28 10.18 -10.96 0.41
N ALA A 29 8.87 -10.90 0.70
CA ALA A 29 8.03 -12.10 0.81
C ALA A 29 7.52 -12.61 -0.54
N ASP A 30 7.71 -11.83 -1.61
CA ASP A 30 7.40 -12.20 -2.98
C ASP A 30 8.50 -11.76 -3.96
N GLU A 31 8.50 -12.41 -5.12
CA GLU A 31 9.23 -12.02 -6.33
C GLU A 31 8.26 -11.45 -7.37
N ALA A 32 7.07 -11.01 -6.92
CA ALA A 32 5.98 -10.54 -7.78
C ALA A 32 6.29 -9.15 -8.33
N GLY A 33 5.80 -8.86 -9.54
CA GLY A 33 5.91 -7.56 -10.19
C GLY A 33 4.57 -6.84 -10.30
N TYR A 34 4.58 -5.72 -11.01
CA TYR A 34 3.42 -4.85 -11.21
C TYR A 34 2.16 -5.64 -11.66
N PHE A 35 1.08 -5.54 -10.87
CA PHE A 35 -0.22 -6.20 -11.11
C PHE A 35 -0.22 -7.74 -11.10
N ASP A 36 0.82 -8.40 -10.60
CA ASP A 36 0.79 -9.85 -10.44
C ASP A 36 -0.29 -10.28 -9.44
N LEU A 37 -1.04 -11.30 -9.84
CA LEU A 37 -2.09 -11.88 -9.01
C LEU A 37 -1.55 -13.12 -8.27
N ALA A 38 -2.25 -13.50 -7.20
CA ALA A 38 -1.97 -14.76 -6.52
C ALA A 38 -1.86 -15.93 -7.53
N PRO A 39 -0.87 -16.83 -7.40
CA PRO A 39 -0.15 -17.16 -6.16
C PRO A 39 1.21 -16.46 -5.96
N LEU A 40 1.63 -15.55 -6.84
CA LEU A 40 2.94 -14.87 -6.74
C LEU A 40 2.91 -13.72 -5.72
N ASP A 41 1.78 -13.01 -5.62
CA ASP A 41 1.59 -11.89 -4.71
C ASP A 41 1.19 -12.34 -3.30
N HIS A 42 2.20 -12.54 -2.46
CA HIS A 42 2.04 -12.87 -1.04
C HIS A 42 1.61 -11.65 -0.20
N GLY A 43 1.76 -10.42 -0.74
CA GLY A 43 1.35 -9.17 -0.10
C GLY A 43 -0.15 -8.87 -0.17
N SER A 44 -0.92 -9.51 -1.06
CA SER A 44 -2.35 -9.24 -1.29
C SER A 44 -3.21 -9.25 -0.02
N ASN A 45 -3.01 -10.21 0.88
CA ASN A 45 -3.75 -10.27 2.15
C ASN A 45 -3.38 -9.12 3.09
N VAL A 46 -2.08 -8.79 3.19
CA VAL A 46 -1.61 -7.68 4.03
C VAL A 46 -2.13 -6.36 3.50
N ARG A 47 -2.05 -6.11 2.19
CA ARG A 47 -2.62 -4.90 1.56
C ARG A 47 -4.11 -4.77 1.84
N ARG A 48 -4.87 -5.88 1.76
CA ARG A 48 -6.29 -5.88 2.10
C ARG A 48 -6.54 -5.53 3.57
N GLU A 49 -5.77 -6.08 4.49
CA GLU A 49 -5.90 -5.74 5.92
C GLU A 49 -5.57 -4.27 6.19
N ILE A 50 -4.56 -3.71 5.52
CA ILE A 50 -4.25 -2.28 5.60
C ILE A 50 -5.41 -1.44 5.08
N CYS A 51 -5.99 -1.78 3.92
CA CYS A 51 -7.14 -1.07 3.36
C CYS A 51 -8.34 -1.08 4.33
N LEU A 52 -8.69 -2.25 4.88
CA LEU A 52 -9.79 -2.37 5.85
C LEU A 52 -9.54 -1.54 7.11
N ALA A 53 -8.31 -1.53 7.63
CA ALA A 53 -7.96 -0.73 8.80
C ALA A 53 -8.06 0.79 8.50
N LEU A 54 -7.64 1.23 7.30
CA LEU A 54 -7.76 2.62 6.88
C LEU A 54 -9.23 3.03 6.68
N GLU A 55 -10.06 2.16 6.11
CA GLU A 55 -11.50 2.36 5.98
C GLU A 55 -12.19 2.48 7.35
N ASP A 56 -11.82 1.63 8.32
CA ASP A 56 -12.31 1.70 9.69
C ASP A 56 -11.90 3.01 10.40
N MET A 57 -10.78 3.61 9.98
CA MET A 57 -10.32 4.93 10.43
C MET A 57 -11.00 6.10 9.70
N GLY A 58 -11.83 5.82 8.69
CA GLY A 58 -12.59 6.81 7.93
C GLY A 58 -11.93 7.31 6.64
N PHE A 59 -10.85 6.68 6.19
CA PHE A 59 -10.25 6.98 4.89
C PHE A 59 -11.05 6.33 3.75
N GLU A 60 -11.14 7.01 2.62
CA GLU A 60 -11.69 6.44 1.38
C GLU A 60 -10.53 6.01 0.48
N ILE A 61 -10.38 4.70 0.30
CA ILE A 61 -9.32 4.09 -0.54
C ILE A 61 -9.86 3.89 -1.95
N GLU A 62 -9.14 4.37 -2.97
CA GLU A 62 -9.54 4.25 -4.37
C GLU A 62 -9.01 2.96 -5.00
N ALA A 63 -7.75 2.61 -4.72
CA ALA A 63 -7.10 1.42 -5.25
C ALA A 63 -5.98 0.93 -4.33
N SER A 64 -5.57 -0.32 -4.55
CA SER A 64 -4.37 -0.90 -3.96
C SER A 64 -3.79 -1.93 -4.92
N HIS A 65 -2.48 -1.95 -5.11
CA HIS A 65 -1.82 -2.92 -6.00
C HIS A 65 -0.39 -3.23 -5.57
N HIS A 66 0.16 -4.27 -6.19
CA HIS A 66 1.59 -4.51 -6.19
C HIS A 66 2.26 -3.53 -7.16
N GLU A 67 3.38 -2.96 -6.74
CA GLU A 67 4.15 -2.01 -7.54
C GLU A 67 5.26 -2.73 -8.35
N VAL A 68 6.14 -1.98 -9.01
CA VAL A 68 7.10 -2.53 -9.97
C VAL A 68 8.22 -3.34 -9.31
N ALA A 69 8.70 -2.94 -8.12
CA ALA A 69 9.77 -3.67 -7.43
C ALA A 69 9.23 -4.81 -6.56
N GLU A 70 10.06 -5.83 -6.35
CA GLU A 70 9.76 -6.97 -5.48
C GLU A 70 9.39 -6.49 -4.07
N GLY A 71 8.28 -7.00 -3.51
CA GLY A 71 7.74 -6.59 -2.22
C GLY A 71 7.30 -5.12 -2.12
N GLN A 72 7.21 -4.39 -3.24
CA GLN A 72 6.70 -3.02 -3.28
C GLN A 72 5.19 -3.01 -3.50
N HIS A 73 4.52 -2.11 -2.80
CA HIS A 73 3.07 -2.02 -2.76
C HIS A 73 2.62 -0.57 -2.71
N GLU A 74 1.41 -0.33 -3.16
CA GLU A 74 0.83 1.01 -3.20
C GLU A 74 -0.63 0.98 -2.73
N ILE A 75 -1.02 2.03 -2.02
CA ILE A 75 -2.40 2.31 -1.62
C ILE A 75 -2.73 3.75 -1.99
N ASP A 76 -3.82 3.90 -2.76
CA ASP A 76 -4.26 5.18 -3.29
C ASP A 76 -5.43 5.71 -2.49
N PHE A 77 -5.32 6.97 -2.08
CA PHE A 77 -6.34 7.66 -1.31
C PHE A 77 -7.14 8.57 -2.23
N LYS A 78 -8.44 8.65 -1.96
CA LYS A 78 -9.25 9.67 -2.59
C LYS A 78 -8.75 11.05 -2.23
N TYR A 79 -8.78 11.96 -3.20
CA TYR A 79 -8.37 13.33 -2.96
C TYR A 79 -9.22 14.02 -1.88
N ALA A 80 -8.56 14.82 -1.07
CA ALA A 80 -9.19 15.68 -0.07
C ALA A 80 -8.57 17.09 -0.12
N ASP A 81 -9.11 18.03 0.66
CA ASP A 81 -8.49 19.35 0.79
C ASP A 81 -7.07 19.19 1.33
N VAL A 82 -6.13 20.01 0.86
CA VAL A 82 -4.69 19.88 1.19
C VAL A 82 -4.38 19.83 2.70
N LEU A 83 -5.25 20.36 3.56
CA LEU A 83 -5.05 20.38 5.02
C LEU A 83 -5.74 19.22 5.77
N THR A 84 -6.59 18.43 5.11
CA THR A 84 -7.43 17.41 5.75
C THR A 84 -7.36 16.09 5.02
#